data_AF-A0A6B3N2X2-F1
#
_entry.id   AF-A0A6B3N2X2-F1
#
_cell.length_a   1.000
_cell.length_b   1.000
_cell.length_c   1.000
_cell.angle_alpha   90.00
_cell.angle_beta   90.00
_cell.angle_gamma   90.00
#
_symmetry.space_group_name_H-M   'P 1'
#
loop_
_entity.id
_entity.type
_entity.pdbx_description
1 polymer ?
#
loop_
_entity_poly.entity_id
_entity_poly.type
_entity_poly.pdbx_seq_one_letter_code
_entity_poly.pdbx_strand_id
1 'polypeptide(L)' 'MQSPVLSHPSQTIPAHGGQLVNRVATPEQRQEFLEKAEFLPRVTLDKRAVSDLEMIAIGGFSPLTGFMAKEDYESVV' A
#
# COMPACT_ATOMS: atom_id res chain seq x y z
N MET A 1 44.84 -10.31 -13.23
CA MET A 1 43.83 -10.30 -14.30
C MET A 1 42.47 -10.08 -13.65
N GLN A 2 41.87 -8.90 -13.83
CA GLN A 2 40.55 -8.57 -13.27
C GLN A 2 39.48 -9.29 -14.09
N SER A 3 38.64 -10.07 -13.41
CA SER A 3 37.47 -10.71 -14.02
C SER A 3 36.45 -9.63 -14.41
N PRO A 4 35.78 -9.74 -15.57
CA PRO A 4 34.82 -8.74 -16.00
C PRO A 4 33.58 -8.82 -15.10
N VAL A 5 33.27 -7.72 -14.41
CA VAL A 5 32.00 -7.56 -13.68
C VAL A 5 30.90 -7.38 -14.74
N LEU A 6 30.02 -8.36 -14.88
CA LEU A 6 28.82 -8.23 -15.70
C LEU A 6 27.88 -7.22 -15.01
N SER A 7 27.89 -5.98 -15.50
CA SER A 7 26.89 -4.97 -15.14
C SER A 7 25.53 -5.39 -15.71
N HIS A 8 24.75 -6.10 -14.92
CA HIS A 8 23.34 -6.29 -15.21
C HIS A 8 22.65 -4.95 -14.91
N PRO A 9 21.93 -4.33 -15.87
CA PRO A 9 21.07 -3.22 -15.51
C PRO A 9 20.06 -3.74 -14.49
N SER A 10 20.14 -3.23 -13.26
CA SER A 10 19.19 -3.51 -12.18
C SER A 10 17.85 -2.85 -12.51
N GLN A 11 17.19 -3.29 -13.58
CA GLN A 11 15.81 -2.91 -13.85
C GLN A 11 14.93 -3.79 -12.98
N THR A 12 14.38 -3.19 -11.93
CA THR A 12 13.32 -3.81 -11.13
C THR A 12 12.06 -3.93 -11.99
N ILE A 13 11.27 -4.99 -11.79
CA ILE A 13 9.94 -5.10 -12.41
C ILE A 13 9.05 -3.93 -11.95
N PRO A 14 8.16 -3.40 -12.81
CA PRO A 14 7.19 -2.39 -12.38
C PRO A 14 6.20 -3.01 -11.38
N ALA A 15 5.64 -2.17 -10.52
CA ALA A 15 4.54 -2.57 -9.66
C ALA A 15 3.34 -3.05 -10.50
N HIS A 16 2.53 -3.94 -9.93
CA HIS A 16 1.29 -4.35 -10.57
C HIS A 16 0.36 -3.14 -10.74
N GLY A 17 -0.25 -3.00 -11.92
CA GLY A 17 -0.96 -1.78 -12.33
C GLY A 17 -0.07 -0.65 -12.86
N GLY A 18 1.25 -0.85 -12.94
CA GLY A 18 2.20 0.09 -13.54
C GLY A 18 2.70 1.20 -12.60
N GLN A 19 2.07 1.38 -11.44
CA GLN A 19 2.47 2.36 -10.44
C GLN A 19 2.37 1.78 -9.03
N LEU A 20 3.39 2.03 -8.21
CA LEU A 20 3.35 1.69 -6.79
C LEU A 20 2.44 2.68 -6.05
N VAL A 21 1.39 2.17 -5.44
CA VAL A 21 0.49 2.95 -4.58
C VAL A 21 1.20 3.24 -3.26
N ASN A 22 1.22 4.50 -2.82
CA ASN A 22 1.70 4.91 -1.51
C ASN A 22 0.59 5.67 -0.77
N ARG A 23 0.11 5.11 0.34
CA ARG A 23 -0.98 5.70 1.15
C ARG A 23 -0.52 6.08 2.55
N VAL A 24 0.80 6.12 2.78
CA VAL A 24 1.37 6.66 4.03
C VAL A 24 1.13 8.16 4.05
N ALA A 25 0.49 8.64 5.12
CA ALA A 25 0.17 10.06 5.27
C ALA A 25 1.44 10.92 5.28
N THR A 26 1.41 12.05 4.58
CA THR A 26 2.43 13.10 4.74
C THR A 26 2.35 13.70 6.15
N PRO A 27 3.37 14.46 6.61
CA PRO A 27 3.31 15.14 7.90
C PRO A 27 2.07 16.03 8.07
N GLU A 28 1.66 16.73 7.01
CA GLU A 28 0.49 17.61 7.01
C GLU A 28 -0.81 16.81 7.10
N GLN A 29 -0.93 15.74 6.31
CA GLN A 29 -2.08 14.84 6.35
C GLN A 29 -2.20 14.14 7.70
N ARG A 30 -1.08 13.78 8.33
CA ARG A 30 -1.07 13.15 9.66
C ARG A 30 -1.75 14.04 10.69
N GLN A 31 -1.46 15.34 10.68
CA GLN A 31 -2.08 16.28 11.61
C GLN A 31 -3.60 16.35 11.38
N GLU A 32 -4.02 16.54 10.13
CA GLU A 32 -5.45 16.57 9.75
C GLU A 32 -6.18 15.28 10.15
N PHE A 33 -5.56 14.11 9.94
CA PHE A 33 -6.19 12.83 10.25
C PHE A 33 -6.29 12.58 11.76
N LEU A 34 -5.32 13.04 12.55
CA LEU A 34 -5.40 12.94 14.02
C LEU A 34 -6.51 13.82 14.58
N GLU A 35 -6.71 15.03 14.05
CA GLU A 35 -7.84 15.89 14.42
C GLU A 35 -9.18 15.24 14.08
N LYS A 36 -9.31 14.64 12.88
CA LYS A 36 -10.52 13.89 12.50
C LYS A 36 -10.77 12.67 13.38
N ALA A 37 -9.71 11.99 13.83
CA ALA A 37 -9.82 10.79 14.66
C ALA A 37 -10.41 11.05 16.06
N GLU A 38 -10.54 12.31 16.48
CA GLU A 38 -11.23 12.68 17.72
C GLU A 38 -12.74 12.44 17.64
N PHE A 39 -13.36 12.64 16.47
CA PHE A 39 -14.82 12.62 16.32
C PHE A 39 -15.33 11.58 15.32
N LEU A 40 -14.47 11.00 14.48
CA LEU A 40 -14.87 9.93 13.57
C LEU A 40 -15.13 8.61 14.33
N PRO A 41 -16.12 7.81 13.88
CA PRO A 41 -16.32 6.46 14.38
C PRO A 41 -15.05 5.62 14.29
N ARG A 42 -14.77 4.83 15.33
CA ARG A 42 -13.61 3.95 15.39
C ARG A 42 -14.01 2.51 15.08
N VAL A 43 -13.23 1.88 14.22
CA VAL A 43 -13.36 0.45 13.90
C VAL A 43 -12.08 -0.23 14.39
N THR A 44 -12.22 -1.19 15.31
CA THR A 44 -11.08 -1.99 15.78
C THR A 44 -10.76 -3.06 14.74
N LEU A 45 -9.50 -3.10 14.31
CA LEU A 45 -9.00 -4.12 13.39
C LEU A 45 -8.42 -5.31 14.18
N ASP A 46 -8.64 -6.52 13.66
CA ASP A 46 -7.90 -7.69 14.13
C ASP A 46 -6.49 -7.75 13.51
N LYS A 47 -5.70 -8.75 13.91
CA LYS A 47 -4.31 -8.88 13.44
C LYS A 47 -4.20 -9.07 11.92
N ARG A 48 -5.18 -9.72 11.30
CA ARG A 48 -5.17 -9.98 9.85
C ARG A 48 -5.49 -8.69 9.11
N ALA A 49 -6.54 -7.99 9.53
CA ALA A 49 -6.93 -6.72 8.94
C ALA A 49 -5.85 -5.63 9.12
N VAL A 50 -5.08 -5.65 10.22
CA VAL A 50 -3.90 -4.78 10.37
C VAL A 50 -2.83 -5.11 9.32
N SER A 51 -2.52 -6.39 9.11
CA SER A 51 -1.57 -6.80 8.07
C SER A 51 -2.04 -6.37 6.68
N ASP A 52 -3.32 -6.50 6.37
CA ASP A 52 -3.88 -6.07 5.09
C ASP A 52 -3.82 -4.55 4.95
N LEU A 53 -4.12 -3.79 6.01
CA LEU A 53 -3.99 -2.33 6.03
C LEU A 53 -2.55 -1.88 5.75
N GLU A 54 -1.56 -2.54 6.36
CA GLU A 54 -0.14 -2.25 6.12
C GLU A 54 0.25 -2.54 4.67
N MET A 55 -0.16 -3.69 4.12
CA MET A 55 0.13 -4.08 2.72
C MET A 55 -0.49 -3.12 1.72
N ILE A 56 -1.70 -2.61 1.98
CA ILE A 56 -2.32 -1.55 1.19
C ILE A 56 -1.54 -0.24 1.34
N ALA A 57 -1.17 0.13 2.57
CA ALA A 57 -0.52 1.41 2.86
C ALA A 57 0.82 1.56 2.15
N ILE A 58 1.64 0.51 2.15
CA ILE A 58 2.99 0.50 1.56
C ILE A 58 3.00 0.12 0.07
N GLY A 59 1.85 -0.20 -0.52
CA GLY A 59 1.72 -0.53 -1.93
C GLY A 59 2.01 -1.99 -2.28
N GLY A 60 2.17 -2.87 -1.30
CA GLY A 60 2.34 -4.31 -1.51
C GLY A 60 1.16 -4.96 -2.24
N PHE A 61 -0.03 -4.35 -2.17
CA PHE A 61 -1.23 -4.76 -2.92
C PHE A 61 -1.61 -3.82 -4.08
N SER A 62 -0.66 -3.05 -4.62
CA SER A 62 -0.93 -2.25 -5.84
C SER A 62 -1.56 -3.15 -6.92
N PRO A 63 -2.64 -2.72 -7.60
CA PRO A 63 -3.16 -1.36 -7.70
C PRO A 63 -4.21 -0.97 -6.63
N LEU A 64 -4.46 -1.79 -5.61
CA LEU A 64 -5.45 -1.45 -4.59
C LEU A 64 -5.10 -0.14 -3.88
N THR A 65 -6.10 0.71 -3.68
CA THR A 65 -5.98 2.00 -2.97
C THR A 65 -6.73 2.03 -1.63
N GLY A 66 -7.38 0.92 -1.28
CA GLY A 66 -8.18 0.70 -0.09
C GLY A 66 -8.68 -0.75 -0.01
N PHE A 67 -9.49 -1.05 1.00
CA PHE A 67 -10.22 -2.32 1.08
C PHE A 67 -11.23 -2.42 -0.07
N MET A 68 -11.42 -3.62 -0.62
CA MET A 68 -12.36 -3.87 -1.73
C MET A 68 -13.80 -3.56 -1.30
N ALA A 69 -14.53 -2.88 -2.18
CA ALA A 69 -15.98 -2.85 -2.09
C ALA A 69 -16.55 -4.21 -2.54
N LYS A 70 -17.86 -4.39 -2.36
CA LYS A 70 -18.53 -5.65 -2.70
C LYS A 70 -18.33 -6.05 -4.17
N GLU A 71 -18.49 -5.12 -5.10
CA GLU A 71 -18.35 -5.39 -6.55
C GLU A 71 -16.92 -5.80 -6.91
N ASP A 72 -15.91 -5.11 -6.35
CA ASP A 72 -14.51 -5.48 -6.55
C ASP A 72 -14.22 -6.88 -6.02
N TYR A 73 -14.75 -7.21 -4.85
CA TYR A 73 -14.60 -8.52 -4.23
C TYR A 73 -15.23 -9.63 -5.08
N GLU A 74 -16.47 -9.44 -5.53
CA GLU A 74 -17.21 -10.40 -6.37
C GLU A 74 -16.56 -10.62 -7.75
N SER A 75 -15.71 -9.70 -8.21
CA SER A 75 -14.95 -9.90 -9.46
C SER A 75 -13.76 -10.87 -9.32
N VAL A 76 -13.36 -11.18 -8.08
CA VAL A 76 -12.17 -12.00 -7.76
C VAL A 76 -12.55 -13.40 -7.29
N VAL A 77 -13.68 -13.56 -6.59
CA VAL A 77 -14.14 -14.84 -6.02
C VAL A 77 -15.15 -15.56 -6.91
#